data_AF-A0A0J8D5G5-F1
#
_entry.id   AF-A0A0J8D5G5-F1
#
_cell.length_a   1.000
_cell.length_b   1.000
_cell.length_c   1.000
_cell.angle_alpha   90.00
_cell.angle_beta   90.00
_cell.angle_gamma   90.00
#
_symmetry.space_group_name_H-M   'P 1'
#
loop_
_entity.id
_entity.type
_entity.pdbx_description
1 polymer ?
#
loop_
_entity_poly.entity_id
_entity_poly.type
_entity_poly.pdbx_seq_one_letter_code
_entity_poly.pdbx_strand_id
1 'polypeptide(L)'
;MEYFSALLTSVMGSNEKVAFYIDACRKMGIEVLPPDVNESYVNFSVSGDKIRFGLAAVKNVGKNAIESIIETREKIGNFISFTHFCRKADFTHINKRAVESMIKAGAFDSFKSSRSTLLEVYERVIEGSVNDRKNNIEGQISLFAVQSGQSEEDLYRDEFREAREFSKRDILSMEKEMTGLYISGHPIDECQEVVDYYASAKVSDIIHVTGDDEEFETKLKDGTSISLGAIISGVNIKTTRKNDIMAFIQLEDKYGTIEGVVFPKVYQKISRYVFEDNIVLVSGKLAVREEEAAKILIDDVSPISPEAIHGKLFVRVDETSWKTTKDNIKPILRKYKGLSSVTIVVENKETGKKTPLKAKDDLKVNITGELLNELNIELGEDNVKAVPYEKDRFKVNI
;
A
#
# COMPACT_ATOMS: atom_id res chain seq x y z
N MET A 1 -21.54 8.38 -13.71
CA MET A 1 -20.06 8.34 -13.67
C MET A 1 -19.47 9.71 -13.96
N GLU A 2 -20.08 10.50 -14.85
CA GLU A 2 -19.58 11.85 -15.16
C GLU A 2 -19.48 12.74 -13.91
N TYR A 3 -20.49 12.68 -13.01
CA TYR A 3 -20.46 13.40 -11.73
C TYR A 3 -19.20 13.11 -10.90
N PHE A 4 -18.85 11.82 -10.71
CA PHE A 4 -17.64 11.44 -9.95
C PHE A 4 -16.35 11.82 -10.68
N SER A 5 -16.30 11.72 -12.00
CA SER A 5 -15.13 12.18 -12.76
C SER A 5 -14.90 13.69 -12.62
N ALA A 6 -15.98 14.49 -12.63
CA ALA A 6 -15.92 15.93 -12.42
C ALA A 6 -15.51 16.27 -10.97
N LEU A 7 -16.04 15.52 -9.99
CA LEU A 7 -15.73 15.69 -8.58
C LEU A 7 -14.27 15.35 -8.26
N LEU A 8 -13.76 14.21 -8.75
CA LEU A 8 -12.35 13.85 -8.62
C LEU A 8 -11.44 14.88 -9.28
N THR A 9 -11.87 15.44 -10.41
CA THR A 9 -11.15 16.52 -11.09
C THR A 9 -11.12 17.81 -10.25
N SER A 10 -12.23 18.19 -9.61
CA SER A 10 -12.27 19.43 -8.81
C SER A 10 -11.39 19.37 -7.57
N VAL A 11 -11.16 18.17 -7.01
CA VAL A 11 -10.32 17.98 -5.82
C VAL A 11 -8.92 17.43 -6.11
N MET A 12 -8.50 17.37 -7.38
CA MET A 12 -7.22 16.79 -7.79
C MET A 12 -5.99 17.38 -7.07
N GLY A 13 -6.08 18.63 -6.59
CA GLY A 13 -5.03 19.27 -5.79
C GLY A 13 -4.88 18.74 -4.36
N SER A 14 -5.80 17.90 -3.87
CA SER A 14 -5.80 17.33 -2.52
C SER A 14 -5.88 15.81 -2.56
N ASN A 15 -4.77 15.15 -2.28
CA ASN A 15 -4.70 13.68 -2.27
C ASN A 15 -5.70 13.06 -1.27
N GLU A 16 -5.92 13.70 -0.12
CA GLU A 16 -6.88 13.25 0.90
C GLU A 16 -8.31 13.21 0.35
N LYS A 17 -8.74 14.28 -0.33
CA LYS A 17 -10.07 14.35 -0.96
C LYS A 17 -10.19 13.38 -2.13
N VAL A 18 -9.14 13.22 -2.94
CA VAL A 18 -9.11 12.25 -4.04
C VAL A 18 -9.25 10.83 -3.49
N ALA A 19 -8.50 10.45 -2.46
CA ALA A 19 -8.61 9.15 -1.80
C ALA A 19 -10.03 8.88 -1.28
N PHE A 20 -10.63 9.87 -0.61
CA PHE A 20 -11.99 9.79 -0.10
C PHE A 20 -13.02 9.52 -1.21
N TYR A 21 -12.96 10.25 -2.33
CA TYR A 21 -13.90 10.03 -3.42
C TYR A 21 -13.62 8.76 -4.22
N ILE A 22 -12.37 8.28 -4.29
CA ILE A 22 -12.05 6.97 -4.86
C ILE A 22 -12.71 5.86 -4.02
N ASP A 23 -12.67 5.95 -2.69
CA ASP A 23 -13.39 5.00 -1.84
C ASP A 23 -14.91 5.06 -2.04
N ALA A 24 -15.48 6.26 -2.15
CA ALA A 24 -16.90 6.43 -2.46
C ALA A 24 -17.26 5.77 -3.81
N CYS A 25 -16.41 5.93 -4.84
CA CYS A 25 -16.57 5.26 -6.13
C CYS A 25 -16.56 3.73 -5.95
N ARG A 26 -15.59 3.19 -5.23
CA ARG A 26 -15.47 1.73 -4.96
C ARG A 26 -16.69 1.18 -4.24
N LYS A 27 -17.23 1.89 -3.24
CA LYS A 27 -18.48 1.52 -2.53
C LYS A 27 -19.69 1.47 -3.45
N MET A 28 -19.67 2.22 -4.55
CA MET A 28 -20.70 2.21 -5.60
C MET A 28 -20.39 1.24 -6.74
N GLY A 29 -19.32 0.45 -6.64
CA GLY A 29 -18.89 -0.48 -7.69
C GLY A 29 -18.22 0.18 -8.89
N ILE A 30 -17.83 1.46 -8.77
CA ILE A 30 -17.12 2.19 -9.83
C ILE A 30 -15.62 2.04 -9.60
N GLU A 31 -14.94 1.37 -10.53
CA GLU A 31 -13.49 1.21 -10.48
C GLU A 31 -12.78 2.46 -11.00
N VAL A 32 -11.71 2.87 -10.30
CA VAL A 32 -10.82 3.94 -10.74
C VAL A 32 -9.52 3.30 -11.21
N LEU A 33 -9.27 3.34 -12.52
CA LEU A 33 -8.13 2.74 -13.18
C LEU A 33 -6.91 3.66 -13.14
N PRO A 34 -5.68 3.11 -13.15
CA PRO A 34 -4.45 3.89 -13.26
C PRO A 34 -4.39 4.71 -14.55
N PRO A 35 -3.53 5.75 -14.58
CA PRO A 35 -3.33 6.52 -15.80
C PRO A 35 -2.86 5.61 -16.93
N ASP A 36 -3.13 5.99 -18.18
CA ASP A 36 -2.70 5.28 -19.38
C ASP A 36 -2.50 6.29 -20.51
N VAL A 37 -1.36 6.29 -21.19
CA VAL A 37 -1.09 7.21 -22.32
C VAL A 37 -2.08 7.05 -23.48
N ASN A 38 -2.68 5.88 -23.64
CA ASN A 38 -3.67 5.60 -24.69
C ASN A 38 -5.11 5.96 -24.31
N GLU A 39 -5.44 6.13 -23.03
CA GLU A 39 -6.83 6.37 -22.61
C GLU A 39 -7.02 7.61 -21.74
N SER A 40 -6.03 7.99 -20.94
CA SER A 40 -6.14 9.14 -20.05
C SER A 40 -6.20 10.46 -20.82
N TYR A 41 -6.88 11.42 -20.20
CA TYR A 41 -6.90 12.82 -20.59
C TYR A 41 -6.18 13.67 -19.52
N VAL A 42 -6.25 15.00 -19.65
CA VAL A 42 -5.75 15.94 -18.63
C VAL A 42 -6.41 15.65 -17.28
N ASN A 43 -7.74 15.56 -17.28
CA ASN A 43 -8.57 15.36 -16.10
C ASN A 43 -9.02 13.91 -15.95
N PHE A 44 -9.63 13.58 -14.80
CA PHE A 44 -10.31 12.28 -14.66
C PHE A 44 -11.41 12.17 -15.71
N SER A 45 -11.50 11.03 -16.37
CA SER A 45 -12.45 10.80 -17.47
C SER A 45 -13.18 9.47 -17.30
N VAL A 46 -14.36 9.36 -17.89
CA VAL A 46 -15.08 8.09 -17.95
C VAL A 46 -14.45 7.23 -19.05
N SER A 47 -14.11 5.98 -18.74
CA SER A 47 -13.67 4.96 -19.71
C SER A 47 -14.56 3.74 -19.53
N GLY A 48 -15.55 3.58 -20.40
CA GLY A 48 -16.57 2.53 -20.28
C GLY A 48 -17.40 2.67 -19.00
N ASP A 49 -17.37 1.64 -18.16
CA ASP A 49 -18.01 1.56 -16.84
C ASP A 49 -17.07 1.95 -15.68
N LYS A 50 -15.93 2.56 -16.00
CA LYS A 50 -14.86 2.90 -15.06
C LYS A 50 -14.47 4.37 -15.18
N ILE A 51 -13.72 4.84 -14.19
CA ILE A 51 -13.08 6.16 -14.23
C ILE A 51 -11.59 5.96 -14.47
N ARG A 52 -11.02 6.70 -15.41
CA ARG A 52 -9.59 6.69 -15.72
C ARG A 52 -8.91 7.86 -15.00
N PHE A 53 -7.77 7.59 -14.37
CA PHE A 53 -6.95 8.62 -13.73
C PHE A 53 -6.49 9.68 -14.75
N GLY A 54 -6.60 10.95 -14.37
CA GLY A 54 -6.11 12.06 -15.20
C GLY A 54 -4.58 12.16 -15.15
N LEU A 55 -3.94 12.44 -16.28
CA LEU A 55 -2.47 12.58 -16.33
C LEU A 55 -1.97 13.82 -15.57
N ALA A 56 -2.83 14.84 -15.36
CA ALA A 56 -2.46 16.03 -14.58
C ALA A 56 -2.27 15.73 -13.09
N ALA A 57 -2.80 14.62 -12.59
CA ALA A 57 -2.63 14.17 -11.22
C ALA A 57 -1.28 13.45 -10.99
N VAL A 58 -0.50 13.21 -12.05
CA VAL A 58 0.85 12.65 -11.97
C VAL A 58 1.87 13.77 -11.79
N LYS A 59 2.67 13.71 -10.72
CA LYS A 59 3.73 14.69 -10.45
C LYS A 59 4.69 14.79 -11.63
N ASN A 60 5.22 16.00 -11.85
CA ASN A 60 6.16 16.34 -12.91
C ASN A 60 5.62 16.24 -14.34
N VAL A 61 4.34 15.90 -14.55
CA VAL A 61 3.72 15.87 -15.88
C VAL A 61 2.97 17.18 -16.11
N GLY A 62 3.53 18.05 -16.96
CA GLY A 62 2.94 19.36 -17.26
C GLY A 62 1.77 19.29 -18.23
N LYS A 63 0.82 20.22 -18.13
CA LYS A 63 -0.37 20.28 -19.01
C LYS A 63 -0.02 20.24 -20.50
N ASN A 64 0.98 21.00 -20.93
CA ASN A 64 1.42 21.04 -22.34
C ASN A 64 1.94 19.68 -22.82
N ALA A 65 2.61 18.92 -21.95
CA ALA A 65 3.06 17.56 -22.27
C ALA A 65 1.85 16.64 -22.51
N ILE A 66 0.82 16.76 -21.68
CA ILE A 66 -0.40 15.95 -21.77
C ILE A 66 -1.19 16.28 -23.03
N GLU A 67 -1.42 17.57 -23.29
CA GLU A 67 -2.11 18.05 -24.49
C GLU A 67 -1.39 17.56 -25.75
N SER A 68 -0.05 17.64 -25.78
CA SER A 68 0.76 17.12 -26.87
C SER A 68 0.60 15.60 -27.08
N ILE A 69 0.54 14.81 -26.01
CA ILE A 69 0.30 13.36 -26.08
C ILE A 69 -1.09 13.07 -26.67
N ILE A 70 -2.12 13.79 -26.21
CA ILE A 70 -3.50 13.63 -26.70
C ILE A 70 -3.59 14.00 -28.17
N GLU A 71 -3.04 15.15 -28.58
CA GLU A 71 -3.01 15.58 -29.98
C GLU A 71 -2.27 14.59 -30.89
N THR A 72 -1.19 13.99 -30.37
CA THR A 72 -0.46 12.94 -31.11
C THR A 72 -1.34 11.72 -31.29
N ARG A 73 -2.02 11.26 -30.23
CA ARG A 73 -2.95 10.12 -30.26
C ARG A 73 -4.12 10.35 -31.22
N GLU A 74 -4.67 11.56 -31.29
CA GLU A 74 -5.73 11.90 -32.24
C GLU A 74 -5.28 11.79 -33.71
N LYS A 75 -3.99 12.02 -33.99
CA LYS A 75 -3.42 11.95 -35.34
C LYS A 75 -3.05 10.53 -35.76
N ILE A 76 -2.51 9.73 -34.85
CA ILE A 76 -1.93 8.41 -35.20
C ILE A 76 -2.71 7.22 -34.66
N GLY A 77 -3.71 7.46 -33.81
CA GLY A 77 -4.34 6.42 -33.00
C GLY A 77 -3.50 6.05 -31.77
N ASN A 78 -3.68 4.82 -31.27
CA ASN A 78 -3.01 4.36 -30.05
C ASN A 78 -1.51 4.14 -30.26
N PHE A 79 -0.74 4.43 -29.23
CA PHE A 79 0.63 3.97 -29.12
C PHE A 79 0.64 2.44 -28.91
N ILE A 80 1.46 1.73 -29.70
CA ILE A 80 1.55 0.26 -29.67
C ILE A 80 2.70 -0.26 -28.80
N SER A 81 3.65 0.62 -28.44
CA SER A 81 4.85 0.29 -27.68
C SER A 81 5.49 1.54 -27.09
N PHE A 82 6.47 1.36 -26.19
CA PHE A 82 7.20 2.48 -25.61
C PHE A 82 8.11 3.16 -26.65
N THR A 83 8.73 2.39 -27.54
CA THR A 83 9.51 2.93 -28.67
C THR A 83 8.62 3.71 -29.64
N HIS A 84 7.39 3.25 -29.90
CA HIS A 84 6.43 3.99 -30.73
C HIS A 84 6.08 5.34 -30.10
N PHE A 85 5.80 5.35 -28.79
CA PHE A 85 5.58 6.57 -28.03
C PHE A 85 6.78 7.53 -28.15
N CYS A 86 7.99 7.04 -27.90
CA CYS A 86 9.20 7.87 -27.94
C CYS A 86 9.49 8.47 -29.33
N ARG A 87 9.14 7.77 -30.41
CA ARG A 87 9.37 8.26 -31.79
C ARG A 87 8.29 9.21 -32.29
N LYS A 88 7.03 9.01 -31.89
CA LYS A 88 5.90 9.80 -32.40
C LYS A 88 5.55 11.01 -31.51
N ALA A 89 5.70 10.89 -30.19
CA ALA A 89 5.37 11.99 -29.28
C ALA A 89 6.27 13.22 -29.50
N ASP A 90 5.79 14.40 -29.12
CA ASP A 90 6.55 15.64 -29.23
C ASP A 90 7.30 15.97 -27.92
N PHE A 91 8.58 15.59 -27.91
CA PHE A 91 9.52 15.84 -26.81
C PHE A 91 9.93 17.31 -26.65
N THR A 92 9.39 18.22 -27.46
CA THR A 92 9.47 19.67 -27.19
C THR A 92 8.71 20.03 -25.91
N HIS A 93 7.62 19.30 -25.63
CA HIS A 93 6.76 19.52 -24.46
C HIS A 93 6.94 18.45 -23.37
N ILE A 94 7.51 17.30 -23.71
CA ILE A 94 7.70 16.16 -22.81
C ILE A 94 9.18 16.06 -22.40
N ASN A 95 9.47 16.25 -21.12
CA ASN A 95 10.83 16.08 -20.59
C ASN A 95 11.06 14.65 -20.03
N LYS A 96 12.32 14.26 -19.87
CA LYS A 96 12.71 12.93 -19.33
C LYS A 96 12.07 12.62 -17.99
N ARG A 97 11.98 13.61 -17.09
CA ARG A 97 11.39 13.46 -15.76
C ARG A 97 9.88 13.19 -15.81
N ALA A 98 9.17 13.78 -16.77
CA ALA A 98 7.75 13.48 -17.00
C ALA A 98 7.56 12.03 -17.47
N VAL A 99 8.43 11.52 -18.34
CA VAL A 99 8.39 10.11 -18.77
C VAL A 99 8.68 9.16 -17.61
N GLU A 100 9.71 9.43 -16.82
CA GLU A 100 10.02 8.65 -15.61
C GLU A 100 8.81 8.62 -14.66
N SER A 101 8.18 9.77 -14.40
CA SER A 101 6.98 9.86 -13.56
C SER A 101 5.78 9.10 -14.13
N MET A 102 5.58 9.14 -15.45
CA MET A 102 4.54 8.35 -16.14
C MET A 102 4.80 6.84 -16.05
N ILE A 103 6.05 6.38 -16.18
CA ILE A 103 6.42 4.97 -15.98
C ILE A 103 6.11 4.55 -14.54
N LYS A 104 6.59 5.32 -13.57
CA LYS A 104 6.38 5.05 -12.13
C LYS A 104 4.90 5.04 -11.75
N ALA A 105 4.07 5.89 -12.36
CA ALA A 105 2.63 5.95 -12.14
C ALA A 105 1.81 4.88 -12.90
N GLY A 106 2.43 4.09 -13.77
CA GLY A 106 1.78 3.03 -14.53
C GLY A 106 1.14 3.44 -15.86
N ALA A 107 1.43 4.65 -16.36
CA ALA A 107 0.85 5.17 -17.59
C ALA A 107 1.22 4.37 -18.86
N PHE A 108 2.24 3.51 -18.77
CA PHE A 108 2.73 2.65 -19.85
C PHE A 108 2.44 1.15 -19.62
N ASP A 109 1.70 0.79 -18.57
CA ASP A 109 1.44 -0.62 -18.23
C ASP A 109 0.66 -1.36 -19.34
N SER A 110 -0.11 -0.64 -20.17
CA SER A 110 -0.81 -1.21 -21.34
C SER A 110 0.13 -1.76 -22.43
N PHE A 111 1.39 -1.33 -22.45
CA PHE A 111 2.41 -1.88 -23.35
C PHE A 111 2.93 -3.26 -22.89
N LYS A 112 2.51 -3.73 -21.70
CA LYS A 112 2.92 -5.02 -21.10
C LYS A 112 4.44 -5.15 -20.89
N SER A 113 5.17 -4.04 -20.94
CA SER A 113 6.57 -3.98 -20.53
C SER A 113 6.64 -3.75 -19.03
N SER A 114 7.54 -4.46 -18.35
CA SER A 114 7.76 -4.26 -16.92
C SER A 114 8.24 -2.84 -16.63
N ARG A 115 7.79 -2.21 -15.53
CA ARG A 115 8.23 -0.87 -15.14
C ARG A 115 9.73 -0.81 -14.90
N SER A 116 10.31 -1.87 -14.35
CA SER A 116 11.77 -2.04 -14.20
C SER A 116 12.53 -1.92 -15.52
N THR A 117 12.13 -2.68 -16.53
CA THR A 117 12.73 -2.59 -17.88
C THR A 117 12.60 -1.18 -18.44
N LEU A 118 11.42 -0.56 -18.36
CA LEU A 118 11.21 0.79 -18.89
C LEU A 118 12.08 1.82 -18.17
N LEU A 119 12.18 1.77 -16.83
CA LEU A 119 13.06 2.65 -16.06
C LEU A 119 14.56 2.43 -16.34
N GLU A 120 14.98 1.24 -16.75
CA GLU A 120 16.35 0.99 -17.17
C GLU A 120 16.66 1.61 -18.54
N VAL A 121 15.69 1.58 -19.47
CA VAL A 121 15.96 1.91 -20.89
C VAL A 121 15.45 3.28 -21.34
N TYR A 122 14.55 3.94 -20.60
CA TYR A 122 13.81 5.10 -21.09
C TYR A 122 14.70 6.22 -21.63
N GLU A 123 15.79 6.56 -20.94
CA GLU A 123 16.66 7.65 -21.36
C GLU A 123 17.29 7.37 -22.72
N ARG A 124 17.84 6.16 -22.89
CA ARG A 124 18.48 5.73 -24.13
C ARG A 124 17.49 5.71 -25.30
N VAL A 125 16.27 5.25 -25.06
CA VAL A 125 15.23 5.18 -26.10
C VAL A 125 14.78 6.58 -26.52
N ILE A 126 14.61 7.51 -25.56
CA ILE A 126 14.28 8.90 -25.85
C ILE A 126 15.40 9.57 -26.66
N GLU A 127 16.66 9.41 -26.24
CA GLU A 127 17.81 9.99 -26.93
C GLU A 127 17.97 9.46 -28.37
N GLY A 128 17.82 8.14 -28.55
CA GLY A 128 17.81 7.52 -29.86
C GLY A 128 16.70 8.09 -30.76
N SER A 129 15.49 8.24 -30.23
CA SER A 129 14.34 8.76 -30.96
C SER A 129 14.51 10.23 -31.38
N VAL A 130 15.06 11.06 -30.50
CA VAL A 130 15.36 12.47 -30.79
C VAL A 130 16.45 12.58 -31.86
N ASN A 131 17.48 11.75 -31.79
CA ASN A 131 18.56 11.73 -32.79
C ASN A 131 18.06 11.23 -34.15
N ASP A 132 17.22 10.18 -34.16
CA ASP A 132 16.59 9.67 -35.38
C ASP A 132 15.77 10.75 -36.08
N ARG A 133 14.98 11.55 -35.34
CA ARG A 133 14.17 12.64 -35.90
C ARG A 133 15.02 13.78 -36.49
N LYS A 134 16.22 14.03 -35.95
CA LYS A 134 17.16 15.01 -36.52
C LYS A 134 17.80 14.52 -37.82
N ASN A 135 18.05 13.21 -37.91
CA ASN A 135 18.81 12.63 -39.02
C ASN A 135 17.92 12.08 -40.15
N ASN A 136 16.63 11.82 -39.89
CA ASN A 136 15.70 11.25 -40.86
C ASN A 136 14.54 12.20 -41.18
N ILE A 137 14.28 12.41 -42.46
CA ILE A 137 13.03 13.01 -42.96
C ILE A 137 11.98 11.88 -42.98
N GLU A 138 10.80 12.08 -42.36
CA GLU A 138 9.74 11.06 -42.20
C GLU A 138 9.42 10.25 -43.47
N GLY A 139 9.62 10.82 -44.66
CA GLY A 139 9.40 10.14 -45.94
C GLY A 139 10.42 9.05 -46.30
N GLN A 140 11.67 9.09 -45.80
CA GLN A 140 12.70 8.11 -46.16
C GLN A 140 12.50 6.75 -45.45
N ILE A 141 12.13 6.76 -44.17
CA ILE A 141 11.90 5.53 -43.40
C ILE A 141 10.70 4.76 -43.95
N SER A 142 9.63 5.47 -44.31
CA SER A 142 8.43 4.87 -44.91
C SER A 142 8.73 4.19 -46.25
N LEU A 143 9.60 4.77 -47.08
CA LEU A 143 10.06 4.17 -48.34
C LEU A 143 10.87 2.88 -48.14
N PHE A 144 11.76 2.86 -47.15
CA PHE A 144 12.54 1.66 -46.82
C PHE A 144 11.67 0.55 -46.21
N ALA A 145 10.70 0.89 -45.35
CA ALA A 145 9.77 -0.06 -44.76
C ALA A 145 8.90 -0.76 -45.81
N VAL A 146 8.37 0.00 -46.77
CA VAL A 146 7.61 -0.54 -47.90
C VAL A 146 8.49 -1.45 -48.76
N GLN A 147 9.78 -1.12 -48.92
CA GLN A 147 10.73 -1.92 -49.69
C GLN A 147 11.20 -3.20 -48.95
N SER A 148 11.29 -3.17 -47.63
CA SER A 148 11.70 -4.31 -46.79
C SER A 148 10.54 -5.24 -46.41
N GLY A 149 9.30 -4.84 -46.70
CA GLY A 149 8.10 -5.60 -46.32
C GLY A 149 7.84 -5.64 -44.82
N GLN A 150 8.48 -4.76 -44.04
CA GLN A 150 8.29 -4.67 -42.60
C GLN A 150 6.99 -3.93 -42.28
N SER A 151 6.22 -4.48 -41.34
CA SER A 151 5.04 -3.79 -40.81
C SER A 151 5.46 -2.62 -39.91
N GLU A 152 4.55 -1.66 -39.69
CA GLU A 152 4.80 -0.57 -38.74
C GLU A 152 5.04 -1.12 -37.33
N GLU A 153 4.36 -2.22 -36.96
CA GLU A 153 4.56 -2.92 -35.69
C GLU A 153 5.97 -3.51 -35.55
N ASP A 154 6.60 -3.98 -36.63
CA ASP A 154 7.98 -4.48 -36.59
C ASP A 154 8.99 -3.34 -36.42
N LEU A 155 8.71 -2.15 -36.96
CA LEU A 155 9.62 -0.99 -36.89
C LEU A 155 9.68 -0.33 -35.51
N TYR A 156 8.58 -0.44 -34.76
CA TYR A 156 8.43 0.16 -33.44
C TYR A 156 8.33 -0.88 -32.32
N ARG A 157 8.60 -2.16 -32.58
CA ARG A 157 8.61 -3.19 -31.54
C ARG A 157 9.67 -2.87 -30.49
N ASP A 158 9.31 -3.05 -29.23
CA ASP A 158 10.24 -2.96 -28.12
C ASP A 158 11.11 -4.24 -28.06
N GLU A 159 12.39 -4.13 -28.43
CA GLU A 159 13.37 -5.23 -28.35
C GLU A 159 14.26 -5.10 -27.11
N PHE A 160 13.64 -4.81 -25.96
CA PHE A 160 14.37 -4.65 -24.71
C PHE A 160 14.71 -6.01 -24.11
N ARG A 161 15.86 -6.08 -23.42
CA ARG A 161 16.12 -7.20 -22.52
C ARG A 161 15.23 -7.03 -21.29
N GLU A 162 14.26 -7.91 -21.10
CA GLU A 162 13.37 -7.86 -19.95
C GLU A 162 14.14 -8.05 -18.65
N ALA A 163 14.03 -7.07 -17.76
CA ALA A 163 14.46 -7.14 -16.38
C ALA A 163 13.41 -7.85 -15.51
N ARG A 164 13.83 -8.35 -14.35
CA ARG A 164 12.89 -8.86 -13.34
C ARG A 164 12.05 -7.70 -12.82
N GLU A 165 10.73 -7.89 -12.80
CA GLU A 165 9.83 -6.86 -12.29
C GLU A 165 10.04 -6.56 -10.81
N PHE A 166 9.79 -5.30 -10.45
CA PHE A 166 9.78 -4.83 -9.07
C PHE A 166 8.82 -5.62 -8.18
N SER A 167 9.09 -5.60 -6.88
CA SER A 167 8.13 -6.14 -5.92
C SER A 167 6.83 -5.30 -5.95
N LYS A 168 5.70 -5.91 -5.59
CA LYS A 168 4.42 -5.18 -5.51
C LYS A 168 4.53 -3.97 -4.58
N ARG A 169 5.27 -4.10 -3.48
CA ARG A 169 5.54 -3.01 -2.53
C ARG A 169 6.26 -1.84 -3.20
N ASP A 170 7.28 -2.11 -4.00
CA ASP A 170 8.05 -1.07 -4.71
C ASP A 170 7.19 -0.39 -5.78
N ILE A 171 6.37 -1.16 -6.51
CA ILE A 171 5.41 -0.61 -7.48
C ILE A 171 4.43 0.36 -6.80
N LEU A 172 3.81 -0.07 -5.70
CA LEU A 172 2.90 0.75 -4.92
C LEU A 172 3.60 1.99 -4.35
N SER A 173 4.85 1.86 -3.89
CA SER A 173 5.66 2.99 -3.43
C SER A 173 5.89 4.02 -4.54
N MET A 174 6.24 3.59 -5.75
CA MET A 174 6.39 4.46 -6.92
C MET A 174 5.08 5.15 -7.32
N GLU A 175 3.95 4.46 -7.27
CA GLU A 175 2.63 5.05 -7.53
C GLU A 175 2.31 6.15 -6.52
N LYS A 176 2.53 5.88 -5.23
CA LYS A 176 2.32 6.87 -4.17
C LYS A 176 3.29 8.05 -4.30
N GLU A 177 4.54 7.79 -4.65
CA GLU A 177 5.52 8.83 -4.91
C GLU A 177 5.03 9.79 -5.99
N MET A 178 4.52 9.25 -7.12
CA MET A 178 4.15 10.02 -8.30
C MET A 178 2.74 10.62 -8.26
N THR A 179 1.78 9.95 -7.64
CA THR A 179 0.36 10.35 -7.66
C THR A 179 -0.17 10.75 -6.29
N GLY A 180 0.63 10.52 -5.24
CA GLY A 180 0.21 10.73 -3.86
C GLY A 180 -0.70 9.64 -3.30
N LEU A 181 -1.05 8.65 -4.11
CA LEU A 181 -2.02 7.60 -3.80
C LEU A 181 -1.52 6.24 -4.26
N TYR A 182 -2.01 5.19 -3.62
CA TYR A 182 -1.84 3.84 -4.13
C TYR A 182 -2.99 3.53 -5.10
N ILE A 183 -2.70 3.34 -6.38
CA ILE A 183 -3.73 3.26 -7.43
C ILE A 183 -4.09 1.80 -7.70
N SER A 184 -3.08 0.95 -7.90
CA SER A 184 -3.25 -0.46 -8.28
C SER A 184 -3.57 -1.39 -7.10
N GLY A 185 -3.51 -0.89 -5.86
CA GLY A 185 -3.78 -1.65 -4.64
C GLY A 185 -3.41 -0.84 -3.41
N HIS A 186 -3.30 -1.47 -2.24
CA HIS A 186 -2.74 -0.87 -1.02
C HIS A 186 -1.80 -1.89 -0.36
N PRO A 187 -0.68 -1.51 0.28
CA PRO A 187 0.22 -2.51 0.87
C PRO A 187 -0.45 -3.34 1.98
N ILE A 188 -1.49 -2.81 2.61
CA ILE A 188 -2.32 -3.56 3.59
C ILE A 188 -3.14 -4.69 2.97
N ASP A 189 -3.32 -4.73 1.64
CA ASP A 189 -4.08 -5.76 0.93
C ASP A 189 -3.55 -7.16 1.22
N GLU A 190 -2.24 -7.30 1.38
CA GLU A 190 -1.59 -8.60 1.68
C GLU A 190 -1.96 -9.11 3.08
N CYS A 191 -2.40 -8.21 3.96
CA CYS A 191 -2.81 -8.50 5.33
C CYS A 191 -4.34 -8.39 5.52
N GLN A 192 -5.12 -8.35 4.44
CA GLN A 192 -6.55 -8.03 4.52
C GLN A 192 -7.32 -8.99 5.43
N GLU A 193 -7.02 -10.29 5.41
CA GLU A 193 -7.70 -11.28 6.26
C GLU A 193 -7.53 -10.98 7.75
N VAL A 194 -6.33 -10.51 8.15
CA VAL A 194 -6.04 -10.15 9.54
C VAL A 194 -6.74 -8.84 9.91
N VAL A 195 -6.76 -7.87 9.00
CA VAL A 195 -7.44 -6.59 9.19
C VAL A 195 -8.95 -6.81 9.33
N ASP A 196 -9.57 -7.59 8.46
CA ASP A 196 -11.01 -7.88 8.52
C ASP A 196 -11.41 -8.61 9.82
N TYR A 197 -10.51 -9.43 10.37
CA TYR A 197 -10.77 -10.15 11.62
C TYR A 197 -10.67 -9.24 12.86
N TYR A 198 -9.74 -8.27 12.87
CA TYR A 198 -9.39 -7.52 14.08
C TYR A 198 -9.74 -6.04 14.08
N ALA A 199 -9.78 -5.39 12.92
CA ALA A 199 -10.09 -3.97 12.84
C ALA A 199 -11.59 -3.79 13.11
N SER A 200 -11.91 -2.82 13.96
CA SER A 200 -13.29 -2.46 14.30
C SER A 200 -13.80 -1.28 13.48
N ALA A 201 -12.91 -0.56 12.80
CA ALA A 201 -13.21 0.63 12.02
C ALA A 201 -12.21 0.82 10.89
N LYS A 202 -12.63 1.57 9.86
CA LYS A 202 -11.80 2.11 8.78
C LYS A 202 -11.61 3.61 8.99
N VAL A 203 -10.59 4.22 8.40
CA VAL A 203 -10.41 5.67 8.47
C VAL A 203 -11.64 6.42 7.92
N SER A 204 -12.26 5.93 6.84
CA SER A 204 -13.50 6.50 6.29
C SER A 204 -14.71 6.46 7.23
N ASP A 205 -14.70 5.60 8.24
CA ASP A 205 -15.79 5.51 9.23
C ASP A 205 -15.60 6.56 10.33
N ILE A 206 -14.38 7.04 10.50
CA ILE A 206 -13.96 8.02 11.51
C ILE A 206 -14.03 9.42 10.89
N ILE A 207 -13.41 9.61 9.73
CA ILE A 207 -13.28 10.90 9.07
C ILE A 207 -14.34 10.99 7.96
N HIS A 208 -15.32 11.88 8.12
CA HIS A 208 -16.12 12.34 6.98
C HIS A 208 -15.56 13.63 6.41
N VAL A 209 -15.37 13.66 5.10
CA VAL A 209 -15.15 14.90 4.35
C VAL A 209 -16.51 15.40 3.90
N THR A 210 -17.08 16.38 4.62
CA THR A 210 -18.23 17.14 4.13
C THR A 210 -17.74 18.25 3.19
N GLY A 211 -18.60 18.65 2.25
CA GLY A 211 -18.26 19.62 1.21
C GLY A 211 -18.23 21.06 1.71
N ASP A 212 -17.36 21.84 1.08
CA ASP A 212 -17.11 23.29 1.15
C ASP A 212 -16.56 23.89 2.45
N ASP A 213 -16.81 23.30 3.62
CA ASP A 213 -16.18 23.72 4.87
C ASP A 213 -15.18 22.65 5.36
N GLU A 214 -14.02 23.07 5.87
CA GLU A 214 -12.91 22.21 6.33
C GLU A 214 -13.25 21.41 7.62
N GLU A 215 -14.51 21.01 7.81
CA GLU A 215 -14.96 20.29 8.99
C GLU A 215 -14.96 18.77 8.75
N PHE A 216 -14.04 18.11 9.43
CA PHE A 216 -14.01 16.66 9.54
C PHE A 216 -15.04 16.18 10.57
N GLU A 217 -16.30 16.06 10.18
CA GLU A 217 -17.32 15.51 11.10
C GLU A 217 -17.09 14.01 11.34
N THR A 218 -17.06 13.60 12.60
CA THR A 218 -16.91 12.18 12.96
C THR A 218 -18.24 11.60 13.42
N LYS A 219 -18.68 10.48 12.82
CA LYS A 219 -19.90 9.77 13.28
C LYS A 219 -19.72 9.07 14.62
N LEU A 220 -18.47 8.76 14.98
CA LEU A 220 -18.14 8.06 16.21
C LEU A 220 -17.99 9.04 17.38
N LYS A 221 -18.47 8.63 18.55
CA LYS A 221 -18.40 9.46 19.76
C LYS A 221 -16.98 9.53 20.30
N ASP A 222 -16.65 10.64 20.94
CA ASP A 222 -15.41 10.78 21.71
C ASP A 222 -15.25 9.64 22.74
N GLY A 223 -14.03 9.16 22.90
CA GLY A 223 -13.68 8.06 23.81
C GLY A 223 -14.01 6.65 23.32
N THR A 224 -14.62 6.50 22.14
CA THR A 224 -14.89 5.18 21.53
C THR A 224 -13.59 4.41 21.35
N SER A 225 -13.56 3.16 21.82
CA SER A 225 -12.41 2.27 21.62
C SER A 225 -12.44 1.69 20.21
N ILE A 226 -11.33 1.81 19.48
CA ILE A 226 -11.20 1.37 18.10
C ILE A 226 -9.93 0.56 17.88
N SER A 227 -9.99 -0.36 16.93
CA SER A 227 -8.83 -1.01 16.32
C SER A 227 -8.79 -0.70 14.83
N LEU A 228 -7.63 -0.29 14.34
CA LEU A 228 -7.40 0.11 12.95
C LEU A 228 -6.19 -0.66 12.40
N GLY A 229 -6.39 -1.34 11.27
CA GLY A 229 -5.28 -1.83 10.45
C GLY A 229 -4.77 -0.70 9.57
N ALA A 230 -3.50 -0.33 9.71
CA ALA A 230 -2.92 0.79 8.97
C ALA A 230 -1.41 0.60 8.73
N ILE A 231 -0.89 1.39 7.80
CA ILE A 231 0.53 1.60 7.58
C ILE A 231 0.93 2.88 8.32
N ILE A 232 2.06 2.88 9.00
CA ILE A 232 2.62 4.10 9.56
C ILE A 232 3.29 4.88 8.42
N SER A 233 2.67 5.96 7.95
CA SER A 233 3.17 6.77 6.84
C SER A 233 4.07 7.94 7.27
N GLY A 234 4.13 8.23 8.58
CA GLY A 234 5.01 9.26 9.12
C GLY A 234 5.15 9.17 10.63
N VAL A 235 6.32 9.50 11.17
CA VAL A 235 6.60 9.51 12.61
C VAL A 235 7.26 10.81 13.05
N ASN A 236 6.63 11.52 13.99
CA ASN A 236 7.16 12.73 14.60
C ASN A 236 7.36 12.53 16.12
N ILE A 237 8.61 12.31 16.52
CA ILE A 237 8.99 12.11 17.92
C ILE A 237 9.16 13.47 18.60
N LYS A 238 8.49 13.67 19.73
CA LYS A 238 8.60 14.88 20.54
C LYS A 238 8.95 14.57 21.97
N THR A 239 9.67 15.50 22.60
CA THR A 239 9.94 15.46 24.02
C THR A 239 8.94 16.35 24.75
N THR A 240 8.28 15.82 25.77
CA THR A 240 7.35 16.56 26.61
C THR A 240 8.08 17.54 27.52
N ARG A 241 7.34 18.46 28.16
CA ARG A 241 7.91 19.39 29.17
C ARG A 241 8.60 18.69 30.35
N LYS A 242 8.27 17.42 30.61
CA LYS A 242 8.88 16.59 31.66
C LYS A 242 10.09 15.79 31.17
N ASN A 243 10.55 16.07 29.95
CA ASN A 243 11.63 15.36 29.27
C ASN A 243 11.31 13.88 28.91
N ASP A 244 10.04 13.48 28.96
CA ASP A 244 9.59 12.17 28.49
C ASP A 244 9.32 12.18 26.97
N ILE A 245 9.60 11.08 26.28
CA ILE A 245 9.41 10.96 24.83
C ILE A 245 7.98 10.55 24.48
N MET A 246 7.34 11.24 23.54
CA MET A 246 6.07 10.90 22.91
C MET A 246 6.20 10.89 21.38
N ALA A 247 5.23 10.33 20.67
CA ALA A 247 5.21 10.37 19.20
C ALA A 247 3.83 10.74 18.67
N PHE A 248 3.82 11.51 17.59
CA PHE A 248 2.68 11.66 16.69
C PHE A 248 2.97 10.82 15.46
N ILE A 249 2.05 9.92 15.11
CA ILE A 249 2.22 9.01 13.98
C ILE A 249 1.08 9.21 12.99
N GLN A 250 1.38 9.21 11.70
CA GLN A 250 0.38 9.22 10.64
C GLN A 250 0.03 7.77 10.29
N LEU A 251 -1.24 7.43 10.39
CA LEU A 251 -1.77 6.10 10.10
C LEU A 251 -2.57 6.15 8.82
N GLU A 252 -2.22 5.30 7.87
CA GLU A 252 -2.83 5.26 6.54
C GLU A 252 -3.43 3.89 6.26
N ASP A 253 -4.71 3.86 5.91
CA ASP A 253 -5.36 2.68 5.35
C ASP A 253 -5.78 2.95 3.90
N LYS A 254 -6.56 2.04 3.30
CA LYS A 254 -7.01 2.18 1.91
C LYS A 254 -7.95 3.36 1.67
N TYR A 255 -8.42 4.00 2.74
CA TYR A 255 -9.55 4.90 2.77
C TYR A 255 -9.17 6.30 3.24
N GLY A 256 -7.99 6.46 3.84
CA GLY A 256 -7.44 7.76 4.18
C GLY A 256 -6.33 7.70 5.21
N THR A 257 -6.02 8.86 5.76
CA THR A 257 -4.99 9.07 6.78
C THR A 257 -5.59 9.64 8.06
N ILE A 258 -5.10 9.21 9.21
CA ILE A 258 -5.48 9.74 10.53
C ILE A 258 -4.26 9.87 11.45
N GLU A 259 -4.24 10.93 12.27
CA GLU A 259 -3.16 11.13 13.25
C GLU A 259 -3.40 10.28 14.51
N GLY A 260 -2.37 9.56 14.93
CA GLY A 260 -2.28 8.84 16.19
C GLY A 260 -1.33 9.51 17.17
N VAL A 261 -1.71 9.57 18.44
CA VAL A 261 -0.90 10.12 19.54
C VAL A 261 -0.44 8.99 20.44
N VAL A 262 0.87 8.80 20.55
CA VAL A 262 1.49 7.81 21.43
C VAL A 262 2.09 8.53 22.65
N PHE A 263 1.41 8.42 23.78
CA PHE A 263 1.89 9.01 25.04
C PHE A 263 3.14 8.27 25.57
N PRO A 264 3.97 8.90 26.43
CA PRO A 264 5.26 8.33 26.81
C PRO A 264 5.24 6.94 27.44
N LYS A 265 4.27 6.66 28.32
CA LYS A 265 4.12 5.34 28.94
C LYS A 265 3.84 4.23 27.93
N VAL A 266 3.15 4.56 26.85
CA VAL A 266 2.86 3.63 25.75
C VAL A 266 4.08 3.55 24.84
N TYR A 267 4.67 4.69 24.47
CA TYR A 267 5.83 4.77 23.60
C TYR A 267 6.99 3.89 24.07
N GLN A 268 7.31 3.90 25.37
CA GLN A 268 8.36 3.04 25.95
C GLN A 268 8.14 1.54 25.69
N LYS A 269 6.89 1.09 25.52
CA LYS A 269 6.54 -0.31 25.28
C LYS A 269 6.53 -0.68 23.80
N ILE A 270 6.14 0.27 22.93
CA ILE A 270 5.86 0.00 21.52
C ILE A 270 6.85 0.66 20.55
N SER A 271 7.81 1.44 21.02
CA SER A 271 8.70 2.26 20.18
C SER A 271 9.37 1.49 19.03
N ARG A 272 9.71 0.22 19.25
CA ARG A 272 10.29 -0.67 18.22
C ARG A 272 9.39 -0.95 17.01
N TYR A 273 8.08 -0.68 17.12
CA TYR A 273 7.09 -0.86 16.07
C TYR A 273 6.65 0.48 15.46
N VAL A 274 7.18 1.60 15.95
CA VAL A 274 6.81 2.94 15.52
C VAL A 274 7.89 3.47 14.57
N PHE A 275 7.82 3.04 13.32
CA PHE A 275 8.67 3.48 12.22
C PHE A 275 7.86 3.48 10.91
N GLU A 276 8.31 4.26 9.92
CA GLU A 276 7.61 4.42 8.65
C GLU A 276 7.54 3.12 7.84
N ASP A 277 6.49 2.97 7.04
CA ASP A 277 6.15 1.80 6.23
C ASP A 277 5.92 0.49 7.00
N ASN A 278 5.74 0.57 8.32
CA ASN A 278 5.36 -0.59 9.12
C ASN A 278 3.85 -0.83 9.03
N ILE A 279 3.45 -2.06 8.69
CA ILE A 279 2.05 -2.49 8.69
C ILE A 279 1.66 -2.95 10.08
N VAL A 280 0.66 -2.30 10.68
CA VAL A 280 0.32 -2.49 12.08
C VAL A 280 -1.19 -2.58 12.31
N LEU A 281 -1.57 -3.31 13.35
CA LEU A 281 -2.84 -3.11 14.03
C LEU A 281 -2.62 -2.14 15.18
N VAL A 282 -3.31 -1.01 15.13
CA VAL A 282 -3.35 -0.02 16.21
C VAL A 282 -4.62 -0.22 17.00
N SER A 283 -4.53 -0.15 18.33
CA SER A 283 -5.70 -0.05 19.19
C SER A 283 -5.59 1.16 20.11
N GLY A 284 -6.72 1.81 20.36
CA GLY A 284 -6.75 3.03 21.14
C GLY A 284 -8.15 3.60 21.26
N LYS A 285 -8.21 4.85 21.69
CA LYS A 285 -9.47 5.59 21.82
C LYS A 285 -9.50 6.77 20.88
N LEU A 286 -10.66 6.97 20.25
CA LEU A 286 -10.89 8.15 19.45
C LEU A 286 -10.96 9.39 20.35
N ALA A 287 -10.26 10.45 19.95
CA ALA A 287 -10.33 11.78 20.53
C ALA A 287 -10.96 12.72 19.49
N VAL A 288 -12.19 13.15 19.74
CA VAL A 288 -12.94 14.07 18.88
C VAL A 288 -13.13 15.39 19.61
N ARG A 289 -12.82 16.51 18.95
CA ARG A 289 -12.99 17.86 19.50
C ARG A 289 -13.68 18.73 18.45
N GLU A 290 -14.48 19.70 18.90
CA GLU A 290 -15.36 20.51 18.04
C GLU A 290 -14.62 21.39 17.00
N GLU A 291 -13.28 21.50 17.07
CA GLU A 291 -12.47 22.31 16.13
C GLU A 291 -11.11 21.66 15.76
N GLU A 292 -10.89 20.39 16.12
CA GLU A 292 -9.65 19.67 15.75
C GLU A 292 -9.99 18.41 14.96
N ALA A 293 -9.17 18.09 13.95
CA ALA A 293 -9.24 16.80 13.27
C ALA A 293 -9.15 15.65 14.28
N ALA A 294 -10.01 14.65 14.10
CA ALA A 294 -10.08 13.50 14.98
C ALA A 294 -8.73 12.77 15.07
N LYS A 295 -8.39 12.32 16.28
CA LYS A 295 -7.11 11.63 16.55
C LYS A 295 -7.34 10.32 17.27
N ILE A 296 -6.39 9.40 17.15
CA ILE A 296 -6.39 8.16 17.93
C ILE A 296 -5.40 8.30 19.08
N LEU A 297 -5.86 8.22 20.32
CA LEU A 297 -5.00 8.05 21.48
C LEU A 297 -4.61 6.59 21.57
N ILE A 298 -3.35 6.29 21.23
CA ILE A 298 -2.88 4.92 21.01
C ILE A 298 -2.56 4.25 22.35
N ASP A 299 -3.16 3.08 22.56
CA ASP A 299 -2.92 2.22 23.72
C ASP A 299 -1.92 1.09 23.38
N ASP A 300 -1.99 0.54 22.16
CA ASP A 300 -1.08 -0.50 21.68
C ASP A 300 -0.87 -0.44 20.16
N VAL A 301 0.32 -0.85 19.73
CA VAL A 301 0.68 -1.12 18.33
C VAL A 301 1.23 -2.53 18.25
N SER A 302 0.66 -3.32 17.36
CA SER A 302 1.06 -4.69 17.09
C SER A 302 1.37 -4.84 15.60
N PRO A 303 2.57 -5.31 15.22
CA PRO A 303 2.91 -5.51 13.81
C PRO A 303 2.06 -6.63 13.22
N ILE A 304 1.70 -6.47 11.94
CA ILE A 304 1.06 -7.50 11.13
C ILE A 304 2.03 -7.83 10.00
N SER A 305 2.19 -9.12 9.67
CA SER A 305 2.86 -9.49 8.43
C SER A 305 2.06 -10.55 7.67
N PRO A 306 2.11 -10.53 6.33
CA PRO A 306 1.34 -11.45 5.49
C PRO A 306 1.83 -12.90 5.60
N GLU A 307 3.08 -13.12 6.01
CA GLU A 307 3.67 -14.45 6.20
C GLU A 307 3.26 -15.10 7.53
N ALA A 308 2.62 -14.34 8.43
CA ALA A 308 2.31 -14.82 9.76
C ALA A 308 1.01 -15.64 9.80
N ILE A 309 1.08 -16.80 10.43
CA ILE A 309 -0.10 -17.62 10.70
C ILE A 309 -0.98 -16.90 11.72
N HIS A 310 -2.18 -16.53 11.27
CA HIS A 310 -3.14 -15.88 12.12
C HIS A 310 -3.93 -16.90 12.96
N GLY A 311 -3.67 -16.99 14.28
CA GLY A 311 -4.15 -18.14 15.03
C GLY A 311 -3.79 -18.22 16.52
N LYS A 312 -3.66 -19.46 17.00
CA LYS A 312 -3.17 -19.82 18.33
C LYS A 312 -1.86 -20.59 18.20
N LEU A 313 -0.85 -20.18 18.97
CA LEU A 313 0.38 -20.93 19.13
C LEU A 313 0.28 -21.77 20.40
N PHE A 314 0.44 -23.08 20.25
CA PHE A 314 0.55 -24.02 21.36
C PHE A 314 2.02 -24.38 21.58
N VAL A 315 2.46 -24.24 22.83
CA VAL A 315 3.82 -24.56 23.24
C VAL A 315 3.73 -25.57 24.37
N ARG A 316 4.21 -26.80 24.14
CA ARG A 316 4.20 -27.88 25.13
C ARG A 316 5.53 -27.89 25.88
N VAL A 317 5.44 -28.00 27.20
CA VAL A 317 6.61 -27.98 28.10
C VAL A 317 6.42 -29.03 29.20
N ASP A 318 7.52 -29.63 29.64
CA ASP A 318 7.52 -30.57 30.76
C ASP A 318 7.33 -29.81 32.08
N GLU A 319 6.50 -30.35 32.98
CA GLU A 319 6.27 -29.77 34.31
C GLU A 319 7.58 -29.65 35.11
N THR A 320 8.49 -30.60 34.95
CA THR A 320 9.78 -30.62 35.67
C THR A 320 10.72 -29.51 35.23
N SER A 321 10.72 -29.14 33.95
CA SER A 321 11.59 -28.10 33.38
C SER A 321 10.91 -26.73 33.25
N TRP A 322 9.61 -26.65 33.55
CA TRP A 322 8.77 -25.48 33.30
C TRP A 322 9.38 -24.16 33.77
N LYS A 323 9.94 -24.11 34.99
CA LYS A 323 10.53 -22.87 35.53
C LYS A 323 11.66 -22.34 34.64
N THR A 324 12.58 -23.20 34.24
CA THR A 324 13.73 -22.83 33.39
C THR A 324 13.27 -22.50 31.98
N THR A 325 12.46 -23.37 31.38
CA THR A 325 11.96 -23.21 30.01
C THR A 325 11.14 -21.92 29.85
N LYS A 326 10.32 -21.57 30.85
CA LYS A 326 9.53 -20.34 30.86
C LYS A 326 10.41 -19.10 30.72
N ASP A 327 11.54 -19.06 31.41
CA ASP A 327 12.44 -17.91 31.38
C ASP A 327 13.20 -17.81 30.05
N ASN A 328 13.43 -18.94 29.36
CA ASN A 328 14.04 -18.99 28.02
C ASN A 328 13.07 -18.60 26.89
N ILE A 329 11.82 -19.09 26.92
CA ILE A 329 10.86 -18.81 25.84
C ILE A 329 10.29 -17.40 25.90
N LYS A 330 10.21 -16.79 27.09
CA LYS A 330 9.56 -15.48 27.27
C LYS A 330 10.26 -14.36 26.49
N PRO A 331 11.60 -14.25 26.46
CA PRO A 331 12.32 -13.36 25.55
C PRO A 331 12.00 -13.60 24.06
N ILE A 332 11.94 -14.86 23.63
CA ILE A 332 11.63 -15.24 22.24
C ILE A 332 10.23 -14.75 21.86
N LEU A 333 9.21 -15.04 22.69
CA LEU A 333 7.84 -14.58 22.44
C LEU A 333 7.75 -13.04 22.40
N ARG A 334 8.52 -12.32 23.22
CA ARG A 334 8.56 -10.85 23.22
C ARG A 334 9.26 -10.25 22.01
N LYS A 335 10.20 -10.98 21.40
CA LYS A 335 10.89 -10.58 20.17
C LYS A 335 9.90 -10.58 19.00
N TYR A 336 9.05 -11.60 18.92
CA TYR A 336 8.08 -11.78 17.83
C TYR A 336 6.66 -11.32 18.23
N LYS A 337 6.48 -10.12 18.80
CA LYS A 337 5.14 -9.63 19.19
C LYS A 337 4.20 -9.63 17.99
N GLY A 338 2.93 -9.94 18.22
CA GLY A 338 1.87 -9.85 17.21
C GLY A 338 0.49 -10.10 17.84
N LEU A 339 -0.43 -10.65 17.04
CA LEU A 339 -1.85 -10.76 17.42
C LEU A 339 -2.26 -12.15 17.90
N SER A 340 -1.49 -13.18 17.53
CA SER A 340 -1.84 -14.58 17.81
C SER A 340 -1.62 -14.93 19.28
N SER A 341 -2.59 -15.61 19.88
CA SER A 341 -2.53 -15.97 21.31
C SER A 341 -1.62 -17.17 21.56
N VAL A 342 -0.86 -17.14 22.64
CA VAL A 342 0.02 -18.25 23.03
C VAL A 342 -0.62 -19.03 24.17
N THR A 343 -0.70 -20.35 24.02
CA THR A 343 -1.14 -21.28 25.07
C THR A 343 -0.01 -22.23 25.40
N ILE A 344 0.43 -22.20 26.65
CA ILE A 344 1.47 -23.07 27.15
C ILE A 344 0.82 -24.31 27.75
N VAL A 345 1.12 -25.48 27.23
CA VAL A 345 0.60 -26.77 27.72
C VAL A 345 1.68 -27.41 28.59
N VAL A 346 1.51 -27.33 29.90
CA VAL A 346 2.40 -27.98 30.86
C VAL A 346 1.99 -29.44 30.98
N GLU A 347 2.87 -30.35 30.59
CA GLU A 347 2.66 -31.79 30.63
C GLU A 347 3.47 -32.43 31.75
N ASN A 348 2.80 -33.21 32.60
CA ASN A 348 3.45 -34.10 33.53
C ASN A 348 3.68 -35.44 32.83
N LYS A 349 4.93 -35.78 32.53
CA LYS A 349 5.25 -37.01 31.78
C LYS A 349 4.95 -38.30 32.53
N GLU A 350 4.99 -38.28 33.86
CA GLU A 350 4.73 -39.47 34.68
C GLU A 350 3.24 -39.84 34.70
N THR A 351 2.36 -38.85 34.69
CA THR A 351 0.90 -39.04 34.77
C THR A 351 0.18 -38.83 33.44
N GLY A 352 0.85 -38.27 32.43
CA GLY A 352 0.27 -37.84 31.16
C GLY A 352 -0.67 -36.64 31.26
N LYS A 353 -0.79 -36.00 32.44
CA LYS A 353 -1.70 -34.88 32.67
C LYS A 353 -1.21 -33.63 31.93
N LYS A 354 -2.10 -32.99 31.16
CA LYS A 354 -1.83 -31.75 30.42
C LYS A 354 -2.62 -30.59 30.99
N THR A 355 -1.94 -29.52 31.37
CA THR A 355 -2.54 -28.31 31.95
C THR A 355 -2.29 -27.12 31.02
N PRO A 356 -3.32 -26.60 30.32
CA PRO A 356 -3.17 -25.43 29.46
C PRO A 356 -3.16 -24.13 30.28
N LEU A 357 -2.17 -23.28 30.01
CA LEU A 357 -1.99 -21.96 30.60
C LEU A 357 -2.00 -20.92 29.48
N LYS A 358 -2.99 -20.02 29.49
CA LYS A 358 -3.04 -18.91 28.54
C LYS A 358 -1.96 -17.88 28.88
N ALA A 359 -1.10 -17.56 27.92
CA ALA A 359 -0.13 -16.50 28.09
C ALA A 359 -0.83 -15.13 28.21
N LYS A 360 -0.17 -14.19 28.88
CA LYS A 360 -0.65 -12.80 28.98
C LYS A 360 -0.58 -12.12 27.61
N ASP A 361 -1.34 -11.04 27.44
CA ASP A 361 -1.41 -10.30 26.17
C ASP A 361 -0.07 -9.68 25.74
N ASP A 362 0.85 -9.40 26.68
CA ASP A 362 2.22 -8.95 26.37
C ASP A 362 3.10 -10.03 25.70
N LEU A 363 2.59 -11.26 25.59
CA LEU A 363 3.25 -12.41 24.98
C LEU A 363 2.48 -12.94 23.76
N LYS A 364 1.53 -12.18 23.21
CA LYS A 364 0.96 -12.49 21.89
C LYS A 364 2.02 -12.31 20.82
N VAL A 365 1.96 -13.14 19.79
CA VAL A 365 3.03 -13.27 18.80
C VAL A 365 2.55 -13.15 17.36
N ASN A 366 3.47 -12.79 16.48
CA ASN A 366 3.31 -12.97 15.05
C ASN A 366 3.90 -14.35 14.69
N ILE A 367 3.05 -15.31 14.31
CA ILE A 367 3.50 -16.70 14.09
C ILE A 367 4.18 -16.80 12.72
N THR A 368 5.46 -16.45 12.65
CA THR A 368 6.27 -16.56 11.45
C THR A 368 7.08 -17.87 11.45
N GLY A 369 7.61 -18.25 10.28
CA GLY A 369 8.54 -19.39 10.18
C GLY A 369 9.77 -19.23 11.08
N GLU A 370 10.28 -18.00 11.22
CA GLU A 370 11.41 -17.69 12.11
C GLU A 370 11.10 -17.96 13.58
N LEU A 371 9.92 -17.50 14.06
CA LEU A 371 9.49 -17.77 15.44
C LEU A 371 9.37 -19.27 15.69
N LEU A 372 8.73 -19.98 14.76
CA LEU A 372 8.56 -21.43 14.88
C LEU A 372 9.91 -22.14 14.93
N ASN A 373 10.88 -21.71 14.10
CA ASN A 373 12.22 -22.26 14.11
C ASN A 373 12.96 -22.01 15.43
N GLU A 374 12.94 -20.79 15.96
CA GLU A 374 13.58 -20.48 17.26
C GLU A 374 12.95 -21.28 18.42
N LEU A 375 11.63 -21.43 18.43
CA LEU A 375 10.95 -22.24 19.45
C LEU A 375 11.22 -23.73 19.26
N ASN A 376 11.31 -24.22 18.03
CA ASN A 376 11.66 -25.62 17.74
C ASN A 376 13.08 -25.96 18.15
N ILE A 377 14.03 -25.03 18.03
CA ILE A 377 15.41 -25.22 18.52
C ILE A 377 15.43 -25.32 20.05
N GLU A 378 14.67 -24.48 20.74
CA GLU A 378 14.62 -24.46 22.21
C GLU A 378 13.83 -25.63 22.80
N LEU A 379 12.76 -26.08 22.13
CA LEU A 379 11.76 -26.99 22.70
C LEU A 379 11.62 -28.33 21.97
N GLY A 380 12.09 -28.43 20.72
CA GLY A 380 11.84 -29.54 19.81
C GLY A 380 10.56 -29.39 18.99
N GLU A 381 10.56 -29.89 17.75
CA GLU A 381 9.47 -29.71 16.77
C GLU A 381 8.11 -30.24 17.24
N ASP A 382 8.09 -31.38 17.93
CA ASP A 382 6.84 -31.99 18.42
C ASP A 382 6.13 -31.14 19.50
N ASN A 383 6.84 -30.16 20.07
CA ASN A 383 6.37 -29.36 21.20
C ASN A 383 5.82 -27.99 20.78
N VAL A 384 5.87 -27.64 19.50
CA VAL A 384 5.37 -26.35 19.00
C VAL A 384 4.32 -26.62 17.92
N LYS A 385 3.12 -26.05 18.08
CA LYS A 385 2.04 -26.21 17.11
C LYS A 385 1.32 -24.90 16.88
N ALA A 386 1.34 -24.42 15.64
CA ALA A 386 0.48 -23.33 15.20
C ALA A 386 -0.87 -23.89 14.73
N VAL A 387 -1.97 -23.27 15.17
CA VAL A 387 -3.32 -23.58 14.72
C VAL A 387 -3.95 -22.30 14.21
N PRO A 388 -4.25 -22.17 12.91
CA PRO A 388 -4.89 -20.98 12.37
C PRO A 388 -6.32 -20.84 12.94
N TYR A 389 -6.84 -19.62 13.02
CA TYR A 389 -8.27 -19.43 13.29
C TYR A 389 -9.07 -19.92 12.07
N GLU A 390 -10.09 -20.74 12.28
CA GLU A 390 -10.98 -21.21 11.21
C GLU A 390 -11.81 -20.05 10.63
N LYS A 391 -11.95 -20.01 9.29
CA LYS A 391 -12.73 -19.01 8.55
C LYS A 391 -14.24 -19.01 8.87
N ASP A 392 -14.79 -20.06 9.50
CA ASP A 392 -16.23 -20.35 9.52
C ASP A 392 -17.05 -19.82 10.72
N ARG A 393 -16.69 -18.67 11.30
CA ARG A 393 -17.60 -17.93 12.21
C ARG A 393 -18.25 -16.68 11.61
N PHE A 394 -18.02 -16.40 10.32
CA PHE A 394 -18.54 -15.21 9.62
C PHE A 394 -19.82 -15.45 8.80
N LYS A 395 -20.77 -16.20 9.37
CA LYS A 395 -22.19 -16.00 9.08
C LYS A 395 -22.89 -15.62 10.37
N VAL A 396 -22.55 -14.43 10.90
CA VAL A 396 -23.51 -13.71 11.72
C VAL A 396 -24.50 -13.12 10.72
N ASN A 397 -25.67 -13.75 10.64
CA ASN A 397 -26.83 -13.21 9.94
C ASN A 397 -27.03 -11.77 10.43
N ILE A 398 -26.98 -10.82 9.49
CA ILE A 398 -27.69 -9.54 9.63
C ILE A 398 -29.16 -9.83 9.36
#